data_AF-A0A368ML37-F1
#
_entry.id   AF-A0A368ML37-F1
#
_cell.length_a   1.000
_cell.length_b   1.000
_cell.length_c   1.000
_cell.angle_alpha   90.00
_cell.angle_beta   90.00
_cell.angle_gamma   90.00
#
_symmetry.space_group_name_H-M   'P 1'
#
loop_
_entity.id
_entity.type
_entity.pdbx_description
1 polymer ?
#
loop_
_entity_poly.entity_id
_entity_poly.type
_entity_poly.pdbx_seq_one_letter_code
_entity_poly.pdbx_strand_id
1 'polypeptide(L)'
;MEYILIDRAGDAKIIADYKKRLETYTLNTLVKAYNKEVKCGIVGVHRQALYLSALRQEFQDRLKESPIYILEHILGLVGPIELVNGNIRIID
;
A
#
# COMPACT_ATOMS: atom_id res chain seq x y z
N MET A 1 -7.55 3.57 -9.03
CA MET A 1 -8.09 2.20 -9.23
C MET A 1 -8.48 1.64 -7.88
N GLU A 2 -9.59 0.91 -7.81
CA GLU A 2 -10.22 0.48 -6.57
C GLU A 2 -10.49 -1.03 -6.57
N TYR A 3 -10.49 -1.63 -5.39
CA TYR A 3 -10.76 -3.05 -5.16
C TYR A 3 -11.62 -3.23 -3.91
N ILE A 4 -12.62 -4.10 -3.99
CA ILE A 4 -13.48 -4.43 -2.84
C ILE A 4 -12.74 -5.45 -1.95
N LEU A 5 -12.19 -4.96 -0.85
CA LEU A 5 -11.52 -5.74 0.19
C LEU A 5 -12.56 -6.30 1.18
N ILE A 6 -12.82 -7.59 1.06
CA ILE A 6 -13.63 -8.36 2.02
C ILE A 6 -12.67 -9.14 2.92
N ASP A 7 -12.75 -8.90 4.22
CA ASP A 7 -11.91 -9.56 5.21
C ASP A 7 -12.21 -11.07 5.29
N ARG A 8 -11.15 -11.88 5.29
CA ARG A 8 -11.23 -13.34 5.42
C ARG A 8 -10.42 -13.82 6.61
N ALA A 9 -10.82 -14.98 7.15
CA ALA A 9 -10.06 -15.65 8.18
C ALA A 9 -8.62 -15.94 7.69
N GLY A 10 -7.62 -15.43 8.42
CA GLY A 10 -6.20 -15.59 8.09
C GLY A 10 -5.55 -14.40 7.38
N ASP A 11 -6.32 -13.44 6.87
CA ASP A 11 -5.79 -12.27 6.16
C ASP A 11 -4.87 -11.42 7.05
N ALA A 12 -5.25 -11.23 8.31
CA ALA A 12 -4.46 -10.48 9.28
C ALA A 12 -3.03 -11.05 9.43
N LYS A 13 -2.88 -12.38 9.39
CA LYS A 13 -1.56 -13.03 9.47
C LYS A 13 -0.73 -12.72 8.23
N ILE A 14 -1.34 -12.81 7.05
CA ILE A 14 -0.67 -12.53 5.77
C ILE A 14 -0.23 -11.06 5.70
N ILE A 15 -1.08 -10.13 6.15
CA ILE A 15 -0.76 -8.70 6.23
C ILE A 15 0.43 -8.49 7.16
N ALA A 16 0.44 -9.11 8.34
CA ALA A 16 1.55 -9.01 9.29
C ALA A 16 2.87 -9.56 8.72
N ASP A 17 2.82 -10.68 8.00
CA ASP A 17 3.99 -11.27 7.35
C ASP A 17 4.54 -10.34 6.25
N TYR A 18 3.67 -9.72 5.45
CA TYR A 18 4.08 -8.70 4.49
C TYR A 18 4.67 -7.47 5.17
N LYS A 19 4.04 -7.00 6.26
CA LYS A 19 4.52 -5.84 7.02
C LYS A 19 5.95 -6.07 7.53
N LYS A 20 6.22 -7.21 8.18
CA LYS A 20 7.58 -7.59 8.61
C LYS A 20 8.62 -7.50 7.50
N ARG A 21 8.25 -7.90 6.29
CA ARG A 21 9.16 -7.79 5.13
C ARG A 21 9.36 -6.34 4.72
N LEU A 22 8.29 -5.55 4.69
CA LEU A 22 8.33 -4.14 4.32
C LEU A 22 9.05 -3.27 5.36
N GLU A 23 9.06 -3.66 6.64
CA GLU A 23 9.82 -3.00 7.70
C GLU A 23 11.32 -2.88 7.33
N THR A 24 11.86 -3.87 6.62
CA THR A 24 13.26 -3.88 6.17
C THR A 24 13.56 -2.91 5.03
N TYR A 25 12.53 -2.32 4.39
CA TYR A 25 12.70 -1.46 3.24
C TYR A 25 13.03 -0.03 3.68
N THR A 26 13.84 0.67 2.89
CA THR A 26 13.99 2.12 3.01
C THR A 26 12.74 2.82 2.42
N LEU A 27 12.50 4.07 2.81
CA LEU A 27 11.38 4.86 2.29
C LEU A 27 11.37 4.94 0.76
N ASN A 28 12.53 5.15 0.12
CA ASN A 28 12.66 5.15 -1.33
C ASN A 28 12.28 3.79 -1.96
N THR A 29 12.62 2.68 -1.30
CA THR A 29 12.24 1.35 -1.77
C THR A 29 10.74 1.10 -1.60
N LEU A 30 10.12 1.60 -0.52
CA LEU A 30 8.66 1.54 -0.33
C LEU A 30 7.91 2.31 -1.42
N VAL A 31 8.37 3.52 -1.77
CA VAL A 31 7.82 4.31 -2.88
C VAL A 31 7.94 3.56 -4.20
N LYS A 32 9.10 2.99 -4.50
CA LYS A 32 9.30 2.19 -5.72
C LYS A 32 8.38 0.97 -5.77
N ALA A 33 8.19 0.29 -4.63
CA ALA A 33 7.29 -0.85 -4.53
C ALA A 33 5.84 -0.45 -4.76
N TYR A 34 5.38 0.64 -4.15
CA TYR A 34 4.06 1.20 -4.38
C TYR A 34 3.85 1.63 -5.84
N ASN A 35 4.77 2.38 -6.43
CA ASN A 35 4.65 2.83 -7.82
C ASN A 35 4.64 1.68 -8.82
N LYS A 36 5.29 0.55 -8.50
CA LYS A 36 5.19 -0.67 -9.29
C LYS A 36 3.76 -1.24 -9.27
N GLU A 37 3.10 -1.25 -8.12
CA GLU A 37 1.71 -1.67 -8.00
C GLU A 37 0.76 -0.70 -8.71
N VAL A 38 0.99 0.62 -8.62
CA VAL A 38 0.21 1.62 -9.38
C VAL A 38 0.30 1.38 -10.87
N LYS A 39 1.52 1.15 -11.39
CA LYS A 39 1.74 0.89 -12.82
C LYS A 39 1.05 -0.41 -13.29
N CYS A 40 1.03 -1.44 -12.45
CA CYS A 40 0.35 -2.70 -12.74
C CYS A 40 -1.18 -2.54 -12.66
N GLY A 41 -1.66 -1.71 -11.73
CA GLY A 41 -3.06 -1.67 -11.33
C GLY A 41 -3.43 -2.80 -10.38
N ILE A 42 -4.64 -2.73 -9.82
CA ILE A 42 -5.18 -3.79 -8.97
C ILE A 42 -5.91 -4.79 -9.87
N VAL A 43 -5.32 -5.98 -10.04
CA VAL A 43 -5.79 -6.98 -11.02
C VAL A 43 -6.77 -8.02 -10.42
N GLY A 44 -7.43 -7.67 -9.31
CA GLY A 44 -8.44 -8.53 -8.66
C GLY A 44 -7.87 -9.66 -7.78
N VAL A 45 -6.56 -9.74 -7.60
CA VAL A 45 -5.93 -10.75 -6.74
C VAL A 45 -6.02 -10.32 -5.27
N HIS A 46 -6.73 -11.07 -4.45
CA HIS A 46 -6.89 -10.77 -3.01
C HIS A 46 -5.56 -10.58 -2.29
N ARG A 47 -4.54 -11.40 -2.60
CA ARG A 47 -3.19 -11.25 -2.00
C ARG A 47 -2.52 -9.91 -2.33
N GLN A 48 -2.82 -9.33 -3.50
CA GLN A 48 -2.34 -8.00 -3.85
C GLN A 48 -2.96 -6.96 -2.93
N ALA A 49 -4.28 -7.04 -2.67
CA ALA A 49 -4.96 -6.15 -1.73
C ALA A 49 -4.39 -6.28 -0.31
N LEU A 50 -4.10 -7.50 0.16
CA LEU A 50 -3.45 -7.71 1.46
C LEU A 50 -2.05 -7.11 1.53
N TYR A 51 -1.27 -7.22 0.44
CA TYR A 51 0.04 -6.58 0.34
C TYR A 51 -0.07 -5.04 0.36
N LEU A 52 -1.05 -4.48 -0.35
CA LEU A 52 -1.34 -3.03 -0.35
C LEU A 52 -1.79 -2.54 1.03
N SER A 53 -2.59 -3.33 1.76
CA SER A 53 -2.93 -3.05 3.16
C SER A 53 -1.70 -3.01 4.08
N ALA A 54 -0.72 -3.90 3.86
CA ALA A 54 0.54 -3.87 4.60
C ALA A 54 1.39 -2.64 4.24
N LEU A 55 1.49 -2.28 2.95
CA LEU A 55 2.14 -1.04 2.50
C LEU A 55 1.49 0.19 3.12
N ARG A 56 0.16 0.23 3.18
CA ARG A 56 -0.59 1.32 3.79
C ARG A 56 -0.15 1.53 5.24
N GLN A 57 -0.10 0.45 6.02
CA GLN A 57 0.32 0.50 7.42
C GLN A 57 1.76 1.04 7.56
N GLU A 58 2.70 0.57 6.73
CA GLU A 58 4.08 1.08 6.78
C GLU A 58 4.20 2.57 6.43
N PHE A 59 3.46 3.05 5.44
CA PHE A 59 3.42 4.48 5.12
C PHE A 59 2.83 5.29 6.29
N GLN A 60 1.73 4.82 6.89
CA GLN A 60 1.11 5.48 8.05
C GLN A 60 2.04 5.52 9.26
N ASP A 61 2.77 4.43 9.52
CA ASP A 61 3.67 4.36 10.66
C ASP A 61 4.83 5.35 10.52
N ARG A 62 5.42 5.43 9.32
CA ARG A 62 6.63 6.23 9.05
C ARG A 62 6.37 7.68 8.67
N LEU A 63 5.34 7.95 7.88
CA LEU A 63 5.06 9.27 7.29
C LEU A 63 3.78 9.91 7.82
N LYS A 64 2.99 9.20 8.64
CA LYS A 64 1.65 9.62 9.11
C LYS A 64 0.62 9.83 8.01
N GLU A 65 1.01 9.60 6.77
CA GLU A 65 0.20 9.68 5.57
C GLU A 65 0.36 8.40 4.75
N SER A 66 -0.60 8.11 3.85
CA SER A 66 -0.50 6.98 2.96
C SER A 66 -1.10 7.29 1.60
N PRO A 67 -0.46 6.85 0.50
CA PRO A 67 -1.03 6.98 -0.84
C PRO A 67 -2.08 5.87 -1.12
N ILE A 68 -2.31 4.99 -0.15
CA ILE A 68 -3.29 3.91 -0.21
C ILE A 68 -4.40 4.25 0.79
N TYR A 69 -5.64 4.33 0.30
CA TYR A 69 -6.80 4.53 1.16
C TYR A 69 -7.61 3.24 1.30
N ILE A 70 -8.27 3.12 2.45
CA ILE A 70 -9.30 2.12 2.70
C ILE A 70 -10.50 2.88 3.23
N LEU A 71 -11.59 2.90 2.47
CA LEU A 71 -12.87 3.51 2.82
C LEU A 71 -13.91 2.41 2.85
N GLU A 72 -14.43 2.09 4.04
CA GLU A 72 -15.30 0.93 4.28
C GLU A 72 -14.63 -0.36 3.78
N HIS A 73 -15.04 -0.86 2.61
CA HIS A 73 -14.51 -2.06 1.97
C HIS A 73 -13.75 -1.76 0.68
N ILE A 74 -13.49 -0.49 0.37
CA ILE A 74 -12.84 -0.07 -0.87
C ILE A 74 -11.38 0.25 -0.58
N LEU A 75 -10.47 -0.55 -1.13
CA LEU A 75 -9.04 -0.27 -1.16
C LEU A 75 -8.69 0.41 -2.48
N GLY A 76 -8.03 1.57 -2.41
CA GLY A 76 -7.66 2.34 -3.60
C GLY A 76 -6.26 2.95 -3.54
N LEU A 77 -5.75 3.29 -4.72
CA LEU A 77 -4.45 3.94 -4.95
C LEU A 77 -4.69 5.34 -5.53
N VAL A 78 -4.01 6.36 -4.98
CA VAL A 78 -4.18 7.76 -5.39
C VAL A 78 -3.43 8.13 -6.67
N GLY A 79 -2.56 7.25 -7.19
CA GLY A 79 -1.71 7.50 -8.35
C GLY A 79 -0.22 7.38 -8.01
N PRO A 80 0.69 7.54 -9.00
CA PRO A 80 2.12 7.47 -8.75
C PRO A 80 2.57 8.57 -7.78
N ILE A 81 3.61 8.30 -6.99
CA ILE A 81 4.12 9.27 -6.01
C ILE A 81 5.63 9.42 -6.04
N GLU A 82 6.11 10.53 -5.48
CA GLU A 82 7.50 10.75 -5.10
C GLU A 82 7.60 11.22 -3.63
N LEU A 83 8.80 11.16 -3.06
CA LEU A 83 9.09 11.72 -1.74
C LEU A 83 9.78 13.07 -1.90
N VAL A 84 9.17 14.12 -1.36
CA VAL A 84 9.72 15.48 -1.34
C VAL A 84 9.80 15.96 0.10
N ASN A 85 11.01 16.19 0.60
CA ASN A 85 11.25 16.65 1.98
C ASN A 85 10.55 15.78 3.06
N GLY A 86 10.46 14.47 2.82
CA GLY A 86 9.80 13.54 3.74
C GLY A 86 8.27 13.48 3.59
N ASN A 87 7.67 14.22 2.66
CA ASN A 87 6.23 14.18 2.39
C ASN A 87 5.95 13.45 1.08
N ILE A 88 4.77 12.85 0.99
CA ILE A 88 4.29 12.21 -0.23
C ILE A 88 3.78 13.29 -1.17
N ARG A 89 4.24 13.26 -2.42
CA ARG A 89 3.69 14.08 -3.50
C ARG A 89 3.20 13.18 -4.63
N ILE A 90 1.96 13.39 -5.06
CA ILE A 90 1.37 12.70 -6.21
C ILE A 90 1.93 13.32 -7.49
N ILE A 91 2.29 12.46 -8.45
CA ILE A 91 2.79 12.86 -9.77
C ILE A 91 1.86 12.29 -10.84
N ASP A 92 1.61 13.10 -11.88
CA ASP A 92 0.84 12.72 -13.06
C ASP A 92 1.67 11.90 -14.06
#